data_AF-A0A924GVP7-F1
#
_entry.id   AF-A0A924GVP7-F1
#
_cell.length_a   1.000
_cell.length_b   1.000
_cell.length_c   1.000
_cell.angle_alpha   90.00
_cell.angle_beta   90.00
_cell.angle_gamma   90.00
#
_symmetry.space_group_name_H-M   'P 1'
#
loop_
_entity.id
_entity.type
_entity.pdbx_description
1 polymer ?
#
loop_
_entity_poly.entity_id
_entity_poly.type
_entity_poly.pdbx_seq_one_letter_code
_entity_poly.pdbx_strand_id
1 'polypeptide(L)' 'DTKDRAVDEDRMPGPREFKVLKYSKRGGQRPEVKTLRVLGNQRLTSGGQVRRAKPPKQKSIKKGRQT' A
#
# COMPACT_ATOMS: atom_id res chain seq x y z
N ASP A 1 12.07 14.55 -28.02
CA ASP A 1 11.34 15.62 -27.29
C ASP A 1 11.17 15.31 -25.81
N THR A 2 12.16 15.66 -24.98
CA THR A 2 12.04 15.61 -23.51
C THR A 2 11.54 16.96 -23.03
N LYS A 3 10.22 17.07 -22.87
CA LYS A 3 9.58 18.25 -22.28
C LYS A 3 9.79 18.22 -20.77
N ASP A 4 10.70 19.05 -20.28
CA ASP A 4 10.93 19.23 -18.85
C ASP A 4 9.64 19.67 -18.17
N ARG A 5 9.10 18.80 -17.32
CA ARG A 5 7.90 19.08 -16.55
C ARG A 5 8.32 19.89 -15.32
N ALA A 6 7.79 21.11 -15.19
CA ALA A 6 7.92 21.90 -13.97
C ALA A 6 7.60 21.05 -12.73
N VAL A 7 8.46 21.15 -11.72
CA VAL A 7 8.27 20.48 -10.43
C VAL A 7 7.20 21.26 -9.70
N ASP A 8 5.96 20.78 -9.83
CA ASP A 8 4.81 21.27 -9.09
C ASP A 8 4.95 20.82 -7.63
N GLU A 9 5.12 21.78 -6.72
CA GLU A 9 5.34 21.52 -5.28
C GLU A 9 4.13 20.87 -4.60
N ASP A 10 2.93 21.02 -5.17
CA ASP A 10 1.69 20.39 -4.67
C ASP A 10 1.46 18.98 -5.21
N ARG A 11 2.33 18.50 -6.11
CA ARG A 11 2.21 17.17 -6.70
C ARG A 11 2.39 16.09 -5.64
N MET A 12 1.28 15.52 -5.20
CA MET A 12 1.28 14.33 -4.34
C MET A 12 2.01 13.16 -5.04
N PRO A 13 2.71 12.31 -4.26
CA PRO A 13 3.45 11.19 -4.81
C PRO A 13 2.52 10.24 -5.56
N GLY A 14 2.92 9.89 -6.80
CA GLY A 14 2.23 8.89 -7.60
C GLY A 14 2.25 7.49 -6.96
N PRO A 15 1.56 6.51 -7.57
CA PRO A 15 1.56 5.13 -7.12
C PRO A 15 2.99 4.60 -6.93
N ARG A 16 3.24 3.94 -5.79
CA ARG A 16 4.57 3.41 -5.45
C ARG A 16 4.61 1.90 -5.65
N GLU A 17 5.65 1.39 -6.30
CA GLU A 17 5.89 -0.05 -6.42
C GLU A 17 6.85 -0.52 -5.32
N PHE A 18 6.49 -1.60 -4.65
CA PHE A 18 7.28 -2.19 -3.59
C PHE A 18 7.50 -3.68 -3.85
N LYS A 19 8.72 -4.13 -3.57
CA LYS A 19 9.08 -5.54 -3.56
C LYS A 19 8.87 -6.09 -2.16
N VAL A 20 7.84 -6.91 -1.99
CA VAL A 20 7.55 -7.60 -0.74
C VAL A 20 8.08 -9.03 -0.83
N LEU A 21 8.98 -9.37 0.09
CA LEU A 21 9.49 -10.74 0.21
C LEU A 21 8.46 -11.60 0.95
N LYS A 22 7.96 -12.64 0.29
CA LYS A 22 7.07 -13.62 0.90
C LYS A 22 7.89 -14.82 1.37
N TYR A 23 8.09 -14.92 2.68
CA TYR A 23 8.79 -16.05 3.29
C TYR A 23 7.87 -17.28 3.39
N SER A 24 8.40 -18.44 3.01
CA SER A 24 7.75 -19.74 3.25
C SER A 24 7.84 -20.07 4.75
N LYS A 25 6.80 -20.74 5.29
CA LYS A 25 6.81 -21.19 6.69
C LYS A 25 7.83 -22.29 6.96
N ARG A 26 8.28 -23.01 5.91
CA ARG A 26 9.33 -24.03 6.01
C ARG A 26 10.68 -23.39 5.70
N GLY A 27 11.63 -23.53 6.63
CA GLY A 27 12.99 -23.03 6.46
C GLY A 27 13.70 -23.68 5.25
N GLY A 28 14.58 -22.93 4.60
CA GLY A 28 15.41 -23.40 3.48
C GLY A 28 14.87 -23.08 2.08
N GLN A 29 13.62 -22.65 1.93
CA GLN A 29 13.12 -22.13 0.66
C GLN A 29 13.48 -20.66 0.47
N ARG A 30 13.88 -20.30 -0.75
CA ARG A 30 14.09 -18.90 -1.13
C ARG A 30 12.75 -18.14 -1.08
N PRO A 31 12.71 -16.93 -0.50
CA PRO A 31 11.50 -16.13 -0.50
C PRO A 31 11.11 -15.70 -1.91
N GLU A 32 9.81 -15.72 -2.20
CA GLU A 32 9.28 -15.17 -3.45
C GLU A 32 9.22 -13.65 -3.35
N VAL A 33 9.78 -12.95 -4.34
CA VAL A 33 9.69 -11.49 -4.43
C VAL A 33 8.41 -11.14 -5.17
N LYS A 34 7.45 -10.54 -4.47
CA LYS A 34 6.20 -10.03 -5.07
C LYS A 34 6.26 -8.53 -5.25
N THR A 35 5.96 -8.06 -6.45
CA THR A 35 5.80 -6.64 -6.75
C THR A 35 4.37 -6.21 -6.47
N LEU A 36 4.18 -5.35 -5.47
CA LEU A 36 2.89 -4.77 -5.14
C LEU A 36 2.90 -3.28 -5.45
N ARG A 37 1.87 -2.81 -6.14
CA ARG A 37 1.62 -1.39 -6.38
C ARG A 37 0.72 -0.83 -5.27
N VAL A 38 1.22 0.13 -4.52
CA VAL A 38 0.50 0.81 -3.43
C VAL A 38 -0.05 2.14 -3.96
N LEU A 39 -1.35 2.31 -3.84
CA LEU A 39 -2.07 3.54 -4.24
C LEU A 39 -2.06 4.58 -3.12
N GLY A 40 -2.42 5.84 -3.41
CA GLY A 40 -2.22 6.97 -2.49
C GLY A 40 -2.79 6.81 -1.07
N ASN A 41 -3.99 6.21 -0.91
CA ASN A 41 -4.57 5.96 0.42
C ASN A 41 -4.26 4.55 0.95
N GLN A 42 -3.18 3.93 0.50
CA GLN A 42 -2.73 2.61 0.94
C GLN A 42 -1.33 2.70 1.56
N ARG A 43 -1.04 1.76 2.47
CA ARG A 43 0.28 1.59 3.09
C ARG A 43 0.59 0.10 3.20
N LEU A 44 1.87 -0.24 3.13
CA LEU A 44 2.35 -1.58 3.48
C LEU A 44 2.57 -1.67 4.98
N THR A 45 2.13 -2.77 5.57
CA THR A 45 2.46 -3.14 6.96
C THR A 45 3.76 -3.93 7.01
N SER A 46 4.33 -4.09 8.21
CA SER A 46 5.50 -4.95 8.46
C SER A 46 5.30 -6.39 7.98
N GLY A 47 4.06 -6.90 8.02
CA GLY A 47 3.69 -8.22 7.48
C GLY A 47 3.46 -8.26 5.97
N GLY A 48 3.75 -7.18 5.24
CA GLY A 48 3.60 -7.11 3.78
C GLY A 48 2.15 -6.98 3.29
N GLN A 49 1.19 -6.68 4.18
CA GLN A 49 -0.21 -6.49 3.81
C GLN A 49 -0.50 -5.03 3.48
N VAL A 50 -1.41 -4.81 2.52
CA VAL A 50 -1.86 -3.47 2.13
C VAL A 50 -3.02 -3.04 3.02
N ARG A 51 -2.85 -1.98 3.80
CA ARG A 51 -3.90 -1.36 4.63
C ARG A 51 -4.11 0.10 4.22
N ARG A 52 -5.18 0.73 4.74
CA ARG A 52 -5.41 2.17 4.52
C ARG A 52 -4.42 3.01 5.31
N ALA A 53 -4.00 4.15 4.75
CA ALA A 53 -3.09 5.08 5.41
C ALA A 53 -3.73 5.68 6.67
N LYS A 54 -5.00 6.10 6.57
CA LYS A 54 -5.79 6.60 7.70
C LYS A 54 -6.73 5.49 8.22
N PRO A 55 -6.80 5.26 9.54
CA PRO A 55 -7.77 4.32 10.09
C PRO A 55 -9.19 4.80 9.76
N PRO A 56 -10.12 3.88 9.46
CA PRO A 56 -11.51 4.26 9.26
C PRO A 56 -12.05 4.92 10.53
N LYS A 57 -12.86 5.97 10.37
CA LYS A 57 -13.54 6.62 11.49
C LYS A 57 -14.37 5.58 12.24
N GLN A 58 -14.31 5.59 13.57
CA GLN A 58 -15.11 4.71 14.42
C GLN A 58 -16.60 5.00 14.15
N LYS A 59 -17.29 4.03 13.55
CA LYS A 59 -18.75 4.09 13.38
C LYS A 59 -19.37 3.35 14.55
N SER A 60 -20.50 3.84 15.05
CA SER A 60 -21.33 3.09 15.99
C SER A 60 -21.69 1.74 15.38
N ILE A 61 -21.65 0.68 16.19
CA ILE A 61 -21.97 -0.70 15.78
C ILE A 61 -23.35 -0.76 15.09
N LYS A 62 -24.32 0.03 15.58
CA LYS A 62 -25.67 0.12 15.00
C LYS A 62 -25.70 0.81 13.63
N LYS A 63 -24.78 1.74 13.36
CA LYS A 63 -24.65 2.42 12.05
C LYS A 63 -23.95 1.57 10.98
N GLY A 64 -23.25 0.50 11.37
CA GLY A 64 -22.55 -0.39 10.43
C GLY A 64 -23.38 -1.59 9.98
N ARG A 65 -24.46 -1.93 10.70
CA ARG A 65 -25.32 -3.10 10.46
C ARG A 65 -26.56 -2.83 9.60
N GLN A 66 -26.80 -1.57 9.22
CA GLN A 66 -27.83 -1.23 8.25
C GLN A 66 -27.24 -1.35 6.85
N THR A 67 -27.21 -2.58 6.34
CA THR A 67 -27.27 -2.87 4.91
C THR A 67 -28.69 -3.29 4.58
#